data_AF-A0A0Q9QQR2-F1
#
_entry.id   AF-A0A0Q9QQR2-F1
#
_cell.length_a   1.000
_cell.length_b   1.000
_cell.length_c   1.000
_cell.angle_alpha   90.00
_cell.angle_beta   90.00
_cell.angle_gamma   90.00
#
_symmetry.space_group_name_H-M   'P 1'
#
loop_
_entity.id
_entity.type
_entity.pdbx_description
1 polymer ?
#
loop_
_entity_poly.entity_id
_entity_poly.type
_entity_poly.pdbx_seq_one_letter_code
_entity_poly.pdbx_strand_id
1 'polypeptide(L)'
;MSTRTAPALLALACAASLLTHATPSTASAASCDGRRATIVTSDERVTGTAGDDVIVALGARAQVEAGAGDDRVCVRGSGGWKSVTGGPGDDRVLVETRTRVFADLRLGTDTFRGGPGTDLVISGWPGARNADRVLLGRGADALVLAEGADHRRAVLRGGRGTDLLRVTRRSGSLRLDAGTASASLDDEAHARWDSFESYAVSSGTHQAFVGSPGDDAVSFDGRGAVEAVTGDGDDVVGLRVDPGPTALVPGSRPDGDRHRGAGVVLDTGTGRDRLELGTSASLVRGDLVTDRIEFSEEGALVGVLAATGVEDLTVSAPVDAGAQVRSRVELVGDDATNELKASACHVVLLGAEGDDELGVGLDPRGGFFVSAGGIDRGCRRTSEVYGGPGDDVMTSRVTTFDTRGLEVGETVKDVELPVKDLLDGGEGDDSARAGAGQDTCIAETRIACEA
;
A
#
# COMPACT_ATOMS: atom_id res chain seq x y z
N MET A 1 -4.99 -118.16 28.00
CA MET A 1 -4.38 -117.26 29.03
C MET A 1 -3.78 -116.07 28.29
N SER A 2 -4.40 -114.88 28.40
CA SER A 2 -3.82 -113.64 28.98
C SER A 2 -2.60 -113.11 28.21
N THR A 3 -2.48 -111.85 27.75
CA THR A 3 -3.04 -110.56 28.21
C THR A 3 -2.57 -109.39 27.29
N ARG A 4 -3.41 -108.32 27.16
CA ARG A 4 -3.10 -106.85 27.18
C ARG A 4 -2.35 -106.18 25.98
N THR A 5 -2.88 -105.22 25.18
CA THR A 5 -3.39 -103.81 25.32
C THR A 5 -2.36 -102.68 25.01
N ALA A 6 -2.51 -102.03 23.83
CA ALA A 6 -2.47 -100.57 23.39
C ALA A 6 -1.37 -99.57 23.90
N PRO A 7 -1.18 -98.33 23.34
CA PRO A 7 -1.89 -97.60 22.24
C PRO A 7 -0.99 -96.78 21.24
N ALA A 8 -1.66 -96.01 20.35
CA ALA A 8 -1.16 -95.10 19.31
C ALA A 8 -0.92 -93.63 19.76
N LEU A 9 -0.12 -92.85 19.01
CA LEU A 9 -0.13 -91.36 18.89
C LEU A 9 0.78 -90.93 17.71
N LEU A 10 0.25 -90.39 16.59
CA LEU A 10 -0.10 -88.98 16.27
C LEU A 10 1.12 -88.04 16.06
N ALA A 11 1.35 -87.61 14.82
CA ALA A 11 2.06 -86.37 14.50
C ALA A 11 1.42 -85.71 13.26
N LEU A 12 0.87 -84.52 13.48
CA LEU A 12 -0.04 -83.76 12.64
C LEU A 12 0.73 -82.72 11.80
N ALA A 13 0.25 -82.48 10.58
CA ALA A 13 0.83 -81.56 9.60
C ALA A 13 0.87 -80.09 10.07
N CYS A 14 1.99 -79.39 9.79
CA CYS A 14 2.12 -77.93 9.86
C CYS A 14 2.50 -77.38 8.49
N ALA A 15 1.54 -76.80 7.78
CA ALA A 15 1.77 -75.89 6.67
C ALA A 15 0.90 -74.64 6.91
N ALA A 16 1.50 -73.64 7.56
CA ALA A 16 0.87 -72.36 7.82
C ALA A 16 1.04 -71.46 6.59
N SER A 17 -0.05 -71.29 5.82
CA SER A 17 -0.14 -70.31 4.75
C SER A 17 -0.24 -68.89 5.35
N LEU A 18 0.83 -68.11 5.24
CA LEU A 18 0.81 -66.67 5.52
C LEU A 18 0.06 -65.94 4.39
N LEU A 19 -1.22 -65.64 4.62
CA LEU A 19 -1.99 -64.67 3.84
C LEU A 19 -1.56 -63.25 4.24
N THR A 20 -0.57 -62.70 3.53
CA THR A 20 -0.24 -61.28 3.58
C THR A 20 -1.38 -60.47 2.98
N HIS A 21 -2.25 -59.92 3.83
CA HIS A 21 -3.25 -58.95 3.43
C HIS A 21 -2.54 -57.63 3.14
N ALA A 22 -2.35 -57.32 1.86
CA ALA A 22 -1.97 -55.99 1.44
C ALA A 22 -3.15 -55.05 1.74
N THR A 23 -3.04 -54.27 2.81
CA THR A 23 -3.98 -53.17 3.07
C THR A 23 -3.85 -52.17 1.92
N PRO A 24 -4.94 -51.86 1.18
CA PRO A 24 -4.87 -50.82 0.16
C PRO A 24 -4.51 -49.50 0.86
N SER A 25 -3.39 -48.91 0.46
CA SER A 25 -3.03 -47.55 0.85
C SER A 25 -4.00 -46.61 0.15
N THR A 26 -5.14 -46.32 0.78
CA THR A 26 -6.04 -45.26 0.33
C THR A 26 -5.29 -43.95 0.50
N ALA A 27 -4.75 -43.42 -0.61
CA ALA A 27 -4.32 -42.03 -0.64
C ALA A 27 -5.49 -41.18 -0.14
N SER A 28 -5.29 -40.45 0.97
CA SER A 28 -6.33 -39.58 1.51
C SER A 28 -6.74 -38.61 0.41
N ALA A 29 -8.01 -38.63 0.03
CA ALA A 29 -8.52 -37.67 -0.93
C ALA A 29 -8.23 -36.26 -0.40
N ALA A 30 -7.79 -35.37 -1.27
CA ALA A 30 -7.52 -33.99 -0.87
C ALA A 30 -8.79 -33.39 -0.27
N SER A 31 -8.60 -32.60 0.79
CA SER A 31 -9.67 -31.92 1.50
C SER A 31 -9.34 -30.45 1.71
N CYS A 32 -10.38 -29.65 1.85
CA CYS A 32 -10.31 -28.23 2.20
C CYS A 32 -11.23 -27.95 3.40
N ASP A 33 -10.68 -27.38 4.48
CA ASP A 33 -11.41 -27.10 5.73
C ASP A 33 -12.29 -28.28 6.19
N GLY A 34 -11.71 -29.50 6.19
CA GLY A 34 -12.38 -30.74 6.59
C GLY A 34 -13.42 -31.31 5.61
N ARG A 35 -13.64 -30.69 4.45
CA ARG A 35 -14.53 -31.20 3.39
C ARG A 35 -13.74 -31.83 2.26
N ARG A 36 -14.29 -32.89 1.68
CA ARG A 36 -13.68 -33.59 0.54
C ARG A 36 -13.72 -32.68 -0.70
N ALA A 37 -12.62 -32.57 -1.41
CA ALA A 37 -12.54 -31.78 -2.63
C ALA A 37 -13.40 -32.37 -3.76
N THR A 38 -14.12 -31.50 -4.48
CA THR A 38 -14.77 -31.80 -5.78
C THR A 38 -13.79 -31.55 -6.92
N ILE A 39 -12.92 -30.54 -6.76
CA ILE A 39 -11.90 -30.13 -7.74
C ILE A 39 -10.54 -30.08 -7.05
N VAL A 40 -9.56 -30.80 -7.60
CA VAL A 40 -8.16 -30.75 -7.17
C VAL A 40 -7.32 -30.58 -8.41
N THR A 41 -6.58 -29.48 -8.51
CA THR A 41 -5.78 -29.22 -9.69
C THR A 41 -4.50 -28.45 -9.37
N SER A 42 -3.47 -28.67 -10.17
CA SER A 42 -2.23 -27.90 -10.22
C SER A 42 -2.19 -26.92 -11.40
N ASP A 43 -3.27 -26.85 -12.19
CA ASP A 43 -3.35 -25.96 -13.34
C ASP A 43 -3.36 -24.50 -12.91
N GLU A 44 -2.89 -23.62 -13.80
CA GLU A 44 -2.93 -22.18 -13.56
C GLU A 44 -4.35 -21.62 -13.67
N ARG A 45 -5.24 -22.26 -14.45
CA ARG A 45 -6.65 -21.85 -14.57
C ARG A 45 -7.54 -22.90 -13.93
N VAL A 46 -8.38 -22.46 -13.00
CA VAL A 46 -9.30 -23.31 -12.26
C VAL A 46 -10.67 -22.69 -12.36
N THR A 47 -11.61 -23.40 -12.97
CA THR A 47 -13.01 -22.97 -13.07
C THR A 47 -13.85 -23.98 -12.32
N GLY A 48 -14.57 -23.53 -11.30
CA GLY A 48 -15.58 -24.33 -10.65
C GLY A 48 -16.87 -24.40 -11.47
N THR A 49 -17.94 -24.79 -10.81
CA THR A 49 -19.23 -25.08 -11.41
C THR A 49 -20.25 -24.01 -10.98
N ALA A 50 -21.54 -24.29 -11.21
CA ALA A 50 -22.61 -23.40 -10.78
C ALA A 50 -23.24 -23.82 -9.44
N GLY A 51 -22.64 -24.78 -8.73
CA GLY A 51 -23.06 -25.16 -7.39
C GLY A 51 -21.85 -25.40 -6.49
N ASP A 52 -22.12 -25.64 -5.21
CA ASP A 52 -21.13 -25.69 -4.13
C ASP A 52 -19.92 -26.60 -4.43
N ASP A 53 -18.78 -25.97 -4.74
CA ASP A 53 -17.53 -26.64 -5.00
C ASP A 53 -16.60 -26.65 -3.78
N VAL A 54 -15.79 -27.70 -3.69
CA VAL A 54 -14.65 -27.75 -2.77
C VAL A 54 -13.39 -27.85 -3.61
N ILE A 55 -12.73 -26.71 -3.77
CA ILE A 55 -11.60 -26.51 -4.68
C ILE A 55 -10.29 -26.52 -3.89
N VAL A 56 -9.35 -27.37 -4.29
CA VAL A 56 -7.97 -27.36 -3.79
C VAL A 56 -7.06 -26.95 -4.95
N ALA A 57 -6.61 -25.69 -4.92
CA ALA A 57 -5.73 -25.11 -5.93
C ALA A 57 -4.26 -25.26 -5.51
N LEU A 58 -3.49 -26.05 -6.26
CA LEU A 58 -2.09 -26.38 -5.97
C LEU A 58 -1.10 -25.64 -6.89
N GLY A 59 -1.58 -25.03 -7.98
CA GLY A 59 -0.75 -24.41 -9.00
C GLY A 59 -0.01 -23.18 -8.48
N ALA A 60 1.24 -22.97 -8.90
CA ALA A 60 2.05 -21.82 -8.48
C ALA A 60 1.39 -20.47 -8.82
N ARG A 61 0.71 -20.38 -9.96
CA ARG A 61 0.01 -19.17 -10.41
C ARG A 61 -1.49 -19.41 -10.60
N ALA A 62 -2.09 -20.19 -9.70
CA ALA A 62 -3.50 -20.54 -9.79
C ALA A 62 -4.41 -19.29 -9.82
N GLN A 63 -5.30 -19.26 -10.81
CA GLN A 63 -6.37 -18.31 -11.02
C GLN A 63 -7.67 -19.10 -10.90
N VAL A 64 -8.33 -18.95 -9.76
CA VAL A 64 -9.56 -19.67 -9.42
C VAL A 64 -10.75 -18.76 -9.67
N GLU A 65 -11.69 -19.24 -10.46
CA GLU A 65 -13.05 -18.72 -10.58
C GLU A 65 -13.97 -19.79 -10.00
N ALA A 66 -14.45 -19.62 -8.77
CA ALA A 66 -15.17 -20.68 -8.06
C ALA A 66 -16.56 -20.91 -8.67
N GLY A 67 -17.25 -19.83 -9.07
CA GLY A 67 -18.41 -19.91 -9.93
C GLY A 67 -19.64 -19.35 -9.25
N ALA A 68 -20.68 -20.15 -9.08
CA ALA A 68 -21.83 -19.79 -8.25
C ALA A 68 -22.12 -20.93 -7.28
N GLY A 69 -22.77 -20.63 -6.16
CA GLY A 69 -22.96 -21.59 -5.07
C GLY A 69 -22.05 -21.26 -3.89
N ASP A 70 -22.18 -22.00 -2.80
CA ASP A 70 -21.40 -21.75 -1.58
C ASP A 70 -20.06 -22.50 -1.66
N ASP A 71 -19.05 -21.86 -2.25
CA ASP A 71 -17.79 -22.52 -2.59
C ASP A 71 -16.80 -22.54 -1.43
N ARG A 72 -15.88 -23.50 -1.48
CA ARG A 72 -14.81 -23.66 -0.50
C ARG A 72 -13.48 -23.86 -1.19
N VAL A 73 -12.66 -22.82 -1.19
CA VAL A 73 -11.39 -22.76 -1.91
C VAL A 73 -10.22 -22.80 -0.93
N CYS A 74 -9.36 -23.80 -1.05
CA CYS A 74 -8.07 -23.85 -0.36
C CYS A 74 -6.96 -23.53 -1.36
N VAL A 75 -6.30 -22.39 -1.15
CA VAL A 75 -5.16 -21.95 -1.96
C VAL A 75 -3.88 -22.49 -1.34
N ARG A 76 -3.18 -23.35 -2.08
CA ARG A 76 -1.95 -24.03 -1.66
C ARG A 76 -0.88 -23.86 -2.73
N GLY A 77 0.26 -24.53 -2.51
CA GLY A 77 1.38 -24.52 -3.45
C GLY A 77 2.29 -23.31 -3.25
N SER A 78 3.54 -23.46 -3.68
CA SER A 78 4.60 -22.46 -3.53
C SER A 78 4.90 -21.77 -4.85
N GLY A 79 5.43 -20.54 -4.77
CA GLY A 79 5.80 -19.71 -5.92
C GLY A 79 4.58 -19.07 -6.58
N GLY A 80 4.79 -17.96 -7.31
CA GLY A 80 3.75 -17.21 -8.03
C GLY A 80 2.68 -16.55 -7.15
N TRP A 81 2.20 -15.37 -7.56
CA TRP A 81 0.97 -14.82 -6.99
C TRP A 81 -0.24 -15.59 -7.52
N LYS A 82 -1.31 -15.66 -6.74
CA LYS A 82 -2.52 -16.43 -7.06
C LYS A 82 -3.74 -15.52 -6.97
N SER A 83 -4.81 -15.86 -7.68
CA SER A 83 -6.07 -15.14 -7.58
C SER A 83 -7.24 -16.07 -7.30
N VAL A 84 -8.20 -15.60 -6.53
CA VAL A 84 -9.49 -16.26 -6.30
C VAL A 84 -10.60 -15.24 -6.53
N THR A 85 -11.57 -15.61 -7.36
CA THR A 85 -12.87 -14.97 -7.43
C THR A 85 -13.87 -15.97 -6.89
N GLY A 86 -14.57 -15.65 -5.80
CA GLY A 86 -15.60 -16.51 -5.22
C GLY A 86 -16.78 -16.66 -6.19
N GLY A 87 -17.54 -15.57 -6.32
CA GLY A 87 -18.69 -15.53 -7.21
C GLY A 87 -19.95 -15.21 -6.40
N PRO A 88 -21.15 -15.45 -6.93
CA PRO A 88 -22.36 -15.34 -6.12
C PRO A 88 -22.52 -16.57 -5.21
N GLY A 89 -22.65 -16.36 -3.90
CA GLY A 89 -22.80 -17.42 -2.91
C GLY A 89 -22.11 -17.05 -1.59
N ASP A 90 -22.28 -17.86 -0.55
CA ASP A 90 -21.55 -17.67 0.73
C ASP A 90 -20.24 -18.47 0.69
N ASP A 91 -19.18 -17.86 0.16
CA ASP A 91 -17.92 -18.53 -0.15
C ASP A 91 -16.96 -18.58 1.04
N ARG A 92 -16.04 -19.56 1.00
CA ARG A 92 -14.97 -19.72 1.99
C ARG A 92 -13.62 -19.86 1.30
N VAL A 93 -12.77 -18.86 1.46
CA VAL A 93 -11.39 -18.87 0.95
C VAL A 93 -10.41 -19.04 2.11
N LEU A 94 -9.59 -20.10 2.04
CA LEU A 94 -8.52 -20.39 2.98
C LEU A 94 -7.17 -20.36 2.26
N VAL A 95 -6.30 -19.43 2.67
CA VAL A 95 -4.95 -19.31 2.14
C VAL A 95 -3.98 -20.10 3.01
N GLU A 96 -3.43 -21.18 2.47
CA GLU A 96 -2.50 -22.09 3.13
C GLU A 96 -1.11 -22.02 2.46
N THR A 97 -0.72 -20.83 2.03
CA THR A 97 0.56 -20.56 1.37
C THR A 97 1.18 -19.25 1.86
N ARG A 98 2.48 -19.07 1.62
CA ARG A 98 3.20 -17.81 1.91
C ARG A 98 3.25 -16.84 0.73
N THR A 99 2.70 -17.25 -0.40
CA THR A 99 2.69 -16.41 -1.60
C THR A 99 1.55 -15.42 -1.54
N ARG A 100 1.72 -14.26 -2.16
CA ARG A 100 0.66 -13.28 -2.33
C ARG A 100 -0.59 -13.87 -2.98
N VAL A 101 -1.75 -13.63 -2.36
CA VAL A 101 -3.07 -13.96 -2.93
C VAL A 101 -3.87 -12.69 -3.15
N PHE A 102 -4.48 -12.59 -4.33
CA PHE A 102 -5.57 -11.65 -4.60
C PHE A 102 -6.91 -12.39 -4.45
N ALA A 103 -7.85 -11.84 -3.68
CA ALA A 103 -9.19 -12.40 -3.55
C ALA A 103 -10.26 -11.34 -3.81
N ASP A 104 -11.19 -11.62 -4.71
CA ASP A 104 -12.44 -10.87 -4.86
C ASP A 104 -13.58 -11.77 -4.36
N LEU A 105 -14.18 -11.40 -3.22
CA LEU A 105 -15.21 -12.20 -2.55
C LEU A 105 -16.58 -12.08 -3.23
N ARG A 106 -16.81 -11.01 -4.01
CA ARG A 106 -18.05 -10.79 -4.77
C ARG A 106 -19.28 -10.69 -3.87
N LEU A 107 -20.39 -11.33 -4.25
CA LEU A 107 -21.71 -11.15 -3.63
C LEU A 107 -22.03 -12.35 -2.75
N GLY A 108 -22.09 -12.13 -1.45
CA GLY A 108 -22.26 -13.21 -0.49
C GLY A 108 -22.14 -12.73 0.94
N THR A 109 -22.25 -13.66 1.88
CA THR A 109 -21.65 -13.54 3.21
C THR A 109 -20.42 -14.43 3.26
N ASP A 110 -19.30 -13.87 2.83
CA ASP A 110 -18.09 -14.63 2.55
C ASP A 110 -17.19 -14.76 3.77
N THR A 111 -16.32 -15.77 3.77
CA THR A 111 -15.25 -15.90 4.76
C THR A 111 -13.91 -16.00 4.07
N PHE A 112 -13.03 -15.02 4.34
CA PHE A 112 -11.63 -15.07 3.94
C PHE A 112 -10.75 -15.30 5.17
N ARG A 113 -9.86 -16.29 5.07
CA ARG A 113 -8.80 -16.52 6.05
C ARG A 113 -7.46 -16.59 5.33
N GLY A 114 -6.71 -15.51 5.43
CA GLY A 114 -5.41 -15.34 4.81
C GLY A 114 -4.29 -16.09 5.53
N GLY A 115 -3.13 -16.06 4.88
CA GLY A 115 -1.95 -16.82 5.25
C GLY A 115 -0.90 -15.98 5.98
N PRO A 116 0.38 -16.40 5.90
CA PRO A 116 1.54 -15.58 6.27
C PRO A 116 2.15 -14.76 5.12
N GLY A 117 1.49 -14.71 3.95
CA GLY A 117 1.96 -13.95 2.78
C GLY A 117 1.13 -12.68 2.62
N THR A 118 1.62 -11.73 1.83
CA THR A 118 0.92 -10.47 1.52
C THR A 118 -0.34 -10.71 0.68
N ASP A 119 -1.51 -10.55 1.26
CA ASP A 119 -2.79 -10.77 0.61
C ASP A 119 -3.48 -9.44 0.24
N LEU A 120 -4.25 -9.42 -0.86
CA LEU A 120 -5.11 -8.31 -1.25
C LEU A 120 -6.53 -8.82 -1.41
N VAL A 121 -7.45 -8.32 -0.59
CA VAL A 121 -8.85 -8.78 -0.55
C VAL A 121 -9.79 -7.64 -0.93
N ILE A 122 -10.74 -7.89 -1.81
CA ILE A 122 -11.88 -7.01 -2.09
C ILE A 122 -13.11 -7.67 -1.47
N SER A 123 -13.80 -6.93 -0.59
CA SER A 123 -14.96 -7.42 0.16
C SER A 123 -16.20 -6.55 -0.02
N GLY A 124 -17.34 -7.21 -0.20
CA GLY A 124 -18.63 -6.59 -0.46
C GLY A 124 -18.93 -6.35 -1.94
N TRP A 125 -20.20 -5.99 -2.20
CA TRP A 125 -20.72 -5.74 -3.54
C TRP A 125 -21.59 -4.48 -3.57
N PRO A 126 -21.49 -3.61 -4.59
CA PRO A 126 -22.26 -2.38 -4.67
C PRO A 126 -23.76 -2.60 -4.47
N GLY A 127 -24.37 -1.87 -3.54
CA GLY A 127 -25.80 -1.95 -3.22
C GLY A 127 -26.21 -3.15 -2.36
N ALA A 128 -25.28 -4.03 -1.99
CA ALA A 128 -25.53 -5.16 -1.10
C ALA A 128 -25.15 -4.85 0.35
N ARG A 129 -25.69 -5.63 1.28
CA ARG A 129 -25.14 -5.69 2.64
C ARG A 129 -23.91 -6.57 2.62
N ASN A 130 -22.82 -6.11 3.20
CA ASN A 130 -21.62 -6.90 3.42
C ASN A 130 -21.63 -7.40 4.87
N ALA A 131 -21.65 -8.73 5.03
CA ALA A 131 -21.52 -9.42 6.31
C ALA A 131 -20.30 -10.35 6.32
N ASP A 132 -19.35 -10.11 5.43
CA ASP A 132 -18.17 -10.93 5.23
C ASP A 132 -17.32 -10.95 6.50
N ARG A 133 -16.60 -12.05 6.66
CA ARG A 133 -15.58 -12.21 7.69
C ARG A 133 -14.22 -12.33 7.03
N VAL A 134 -13.43 -11.27 7.10
CA VAL A 134 -12.09 -11.17 6.53
C VAL A 134 -11.05 -11.15 7.64
N LEU A 135 -10.19 -12.17 7.65
CA LEU A 135 -9.05 -12.30 8.54
C LEU A 135 -7.79 -12.42 7.68
N LEU A 136 -6.99 -11.36 7.53
CA LEU A 136 -5.86 -11.36 6.58
C LEU A 136 -4.67 -12.19 7.09
N GLY A 137 -4.42 -12.19 8.40
CA GLY A 137 -3.51 -13.15 9.01
C GLY A 137 -2.17 -12.54 9.38
N ARG A 138 -1.07 -13.02 8.80
CA ARG A 138 0.25 -12.39 8.98
C ARG A 138 0.73 -11.93 7.61
N GLY A 139 1.43 -10.82 7.57
CA GLY A 139 1.90 -10.25 6.31
C GLY A 139 1.64 -8.76 6.31
N ALA A 140 2.12 -8.08 5.28
CA ALA A 140 1.61 -6.75 4.99
C ALA A 140 0.48 -6.95 4.00
N ASP A 141 -0.76 -6.89 4.47
CA ASP A 141 -1.96 -7.22 3.70
C ASP A 141 -2.75 -5.96 3.34
N ALA A 142 -3.72 -6.11 2.43
CA ALA A 142 -4.58 -5.01 2.02
C ALA A 142 -6.04 -5.47 1.89
N LEU A 143 -6.95 -4.69 2.46
CA LEU A 143 -8.39 -4.88 2.36
C LEU A 143 -9.03 -3.67 1.68
N VAL A 144 -9.75 -3.91 0.58
CA VAL A 144 -10.55 -2.91 -0.11
C VAL A 144 -12.03 -3.18 0.17
N LEU A 145 -12.71 -2.19 0.75
CA LEU A 145 -14.15 -2.22 0.93
C LEU A 145 -14.86 -1.72 -0.34
N ALA A 146 -15.71 -2.57 -0.92
CA ALA A 146 -16.39 -2.26 -2.17
C ALA A 146 -17.33 -1.05 -2.01
N GLU A 147 -17.21 -0.10 -2.94
CA GLU A 147 -18.02 1.10 -2.92
C GLU A 147 -19.53 0.79 -2.93
N GLY A 148 -20.28 1.39 -2.00
CA GLY A 148 -21.74 1.34 -2.01
C GLY A 148 -22.32 0.12 -1.32
N ALA A 149 -21.50 -0.74 -0.72
CA ALA A 149 -21.96 -1.77 0.19
C ALA A 149 -22.19 -1.23 1.62
N ASP A 150 -23.03 -1.91 2.39
CA ASP A 150 -23.23 -1.65 3.83
C ASP A 150 -22.35 -2.61 4.65
N HIS A 151 -21.21 -2.12 5.16
CA HIS A 151 -20.20 -2.92 5.86
C HIS A 151 -20.42 -3.01 7.38
N ARG A 152 -21.54 -2.50 7.92
CA ARG A 152 -21.78 -2.45 9.38
C ARG A 152 -21.78 -3.82 10.06
N ARG A 153 -21.91 -4.90 9.30
CA ARG A 153 -21.93 -6.28 9.80
C ARG A 153 -20.68 -7.07 9.45
N ALA A 154 -19.76 -6.49 8.70
CA ALA A 154 -18.51 -7.15 8.33
C ALA A 154 -17.61 -7.31 9.57
N VAL A 155 -16.83 -8.38 9.59
CA VAL A 155 -15.78 -8.62 10.59
C VAL A 155 -14.45 -8.52 9.87
N LEU A 156 -13.74 -7.41 10.09
CA LEU A 156 -12.52 -7.06 9.36
C LEU A 156 -11.33 -7.08 10.32
N ARG A 157 -10.32 -7.90 10.02
CA ARG A 157 -9.07 -7.94 10.78
C ARG A 157 -7.87 -8.07 9.86
N GLY A 158 -6.92 -7.14 9.96
CA GLY A 158 -5.64 -7.25 9.26
C GLY A 158 -4.82 -8.38 9.89
N GLY A 159 -4.37 -8.18 11.11
CA GLY A 159 -3.74 -9.22 11.91
C GLY A 159 -2.35 -8.79 12.36
N ARG A 160 -1.30 -9.48 11.93
CA ARG A 160 0.08 -9.10 12.29
C ARG A 160 0.86 -8.69 11.05
N GLY A 161 1.40 -7.49 11.11
CA GLY A 161 2.19 -6.86 10.06
C GLY A 161 1.66 -5.46 9.89
N THR A 162 1.95 -4.84 8.75
CA THR A 162 1.43 -3.50 8.42
C THR A 162 0.32 -3.68 7.40
N ASP A 163 -0.92 -3.54 7.85
CA ASP A 163 -2.09 -3.84 7.05
C ASP A 163 -2.80 -2.57 6.58
N LEU A 164 -3.17 -2.54 5.29
CA LEU A 164 -3.84 -1.41 4.64
C LEU A 164 -5.36 -1.63 4.58
N LEU A 165 -6.13 -0.68 5.11
CA LEU A 165 -7.57 -0.57 4.87
C LEU A 165 -7.88 0.54 3.86
N ARG A 166 -8.45 0.18 2.71
CA ARG A 166 -8.89 1.14 1.68
C ARG A 166 -10.42 1.28 1.69
N VAL A 167 -10.90 2.50 1.89
CA VAL A 167 -12.32 2.85 1.87
C VAL A 167 -12.54 3.96 0.83
N THR A 168 -13.40 3.70 -0.15
CA THR A 168 -13.62 4.60 -1.29
C THR A 168 -15.10 4.90 -1.51
N ARG A 169 -15.40 6.15 -1.85
CA ARG A 169 -16.73 6.68 -2.14
C ARG A 169 -16.66 7.68 -3.29
N ARG A 170 -17.65 7.67 -4.18
CA ARG A 170 -17.82 8.71 -5.22
C ARG A 170 -18.29 10.04 -4.65
N SER A 171 -19.09 10.03 -3.59
CA SER A 171 -19.68 11.22 -2.99
C SER A 171 -20.03 11.00 -1.52
N GLY A 172 -20.25 12.11 -0.80
CA GLY A 172 -20.59 12.11 0.63
C GLY A 172 -19.39 12.41 1.52
N SER A 173 -19.63 12.53 2.82
CA SER A 173 -18.57 12.71 3.82
C SER A 173 -18.11 11.34 4.32
N LEU A 174 -16.85 10.99 4.11
CA LEU A 174 -16.23 9.78 4.64
C LEU A 174 -15.31 10.18 5.79
N ARG A 175 -15.46 9.56 6.97
CA ARG A 175 -14.54 9.74 8.10
C ARG A 175 -14.05 8.38 8.56
N LEU A 176 -12.73 8.24 8.72
CA LEU A 176 -12.09 7.12 9.41
C LEU A 176 -11.52 7.61 10.73
N ASP A 177 -11.61 6.77 11.76
CA ASP A 177 -11.09 7.03 13.10
C ASP A 177 -10.33 5.77 13.53
N ALA A 178 -9.00 5.85 13.47
CA ALA A 178 -8.08 4.75 13.78
C ALA A 178 -8.08 4.47 15.29
N GLY A 179 -8.14 5.49 16.15
CA GLY A 179 -8.22 5.33 17.60
C GLY A 179 -9.42 4.51 18.10
N THR A 180 -10.55 4.58 17.39
CA THR A 180 -11.75 3.77 17.67
C THR A 180 -11.98 2.61 16.69
N ALA A 181 -11.09 2.44 15.72
CA ALA A 181 -11.16 1.47 14.63
C ALA A 181 -12.52 1.46 13.92
N SER A 182 -12.99 2.64 13.51
CA SER A 182 -14.32 2.82 12.93
C SER A 182 -14.38 3.82 11.79
N ALA A 183 -15.31 3.59 10.85
CA ALA A 183 -15.61 4.51 9.77
C ALA A 183 -17.07 4.94 9.82
N SER A 184 -17.31 6.20 9.47
CA SER A 184 -18.64 6.74 9.24
C SER A 184 -18.77 7.34 7.85
N LEU A 185 -19.98 7.25 7.31
CA LEU A 185 -20.39 7.82 6.04
C LEU A 185 -21.58 8.74 6.31
N ASP A 186 -21.45 10.02 5.96
CA ASP A 186 -22.49 11.02 6.20
C ASP A 186 -23.00 10.98 7.67
N ASP A 187 -22.06 10.88 8.60
CA ASP A 187 -22.26 10.73 10.06
C ASP A 187 -22.99 9.45 10.52
N GLU A 188 -23.27 8.52 9.62
CA GLU A 188 -23.76 7.19 9.97
C GLU A 188 -22.62 6.16 10.05
N ALA A 189 -22.69 5.25 11.03
CA ALA A 189 -21.72 4.16 11.13
C ALA A 189 -21.65 3.35 9.84
N HIS A 190 -20.45 3.07 9.35
CA HIS A 190 -20.22 2.41 8.06
C HIS A 190 -19.46 1.09 8.21
N ALA A 191 -18.35 1.08 8.94
CA ALA A 191 -17.53 -0.11 9.16
C ALA A 191 -16.83 -0.07 10.52
N ARG A 192 -16.38 -1.23 11.00
CA ARG A 192 -15.45 -1.38 12.12
C ARG A 192 -14.38 -2.39 11.76
N TRP A 193 -13.19 -2.21 12.28
CA TRP A 193 -12.06 -3.09 12.03
C TRP A 193 -11.25 -3.34 13.30
N ASP A 194 -10.18 -4.11 13.15
CA ASP A 194 -9.19 -4.43 14.17
C ASP A 194 -7.86 -4.68 13.45
N SER A 195 -6.75 -4.26 14.07
CA SER A 195 -5.38 -4.54 13.61
C SER A 195 -5.14 -4.08 12.16
N PHE A 196 -5.29 -2.78 11.90
CA PHE A 196 -4.86 -2.11 10.68
C PHE A 196 -4.06 -0.85 11.07
N GLU A 197 -2.96 -0.62 10.38
CA GLU A 197 -1.98 0.45 10.69
C GLU A 197 -1.86 1.44 9.52
N SER A 198 -2.43 1.11 8.37
CA SER A 198 -2.42 1.98 7.19
C SER A 198 -3.80 2.15 6.58
N TYR A 199 -4.06 3.33 6.04
CA TYR A 199 -5.38 3.76 5.58
C TYR A 199 -5.31 4.46 4.24
N ALA A 200 -6.22 4.13 3.34
CA ALA A 200 -6.44 4.88 2.10
C ALA A 200 -7.89 5.35 2.05
N VAL A 201 -8.06 6.66 2.17
CA VAL A 201 -9.35 7.35 2.21
C VAL A 201 -9.59 8.04 0.87
N SER A 202 -10.73 7.79 0.25
CA SER A 202 -11.10 8.48 -0.99
C SER A 202 -12.57 8.82 -1.01
N SER A 203 -12.89 10.12 -1.03
CA SER A 203 -14.24 10.65 -1.27
C SER A 203 -14.24 11.80 -2.26
N GLY A 204 -15.31 11.92 -3.05
CA GLY A 204 -15.51 13.05 -3.96
C GLY A 204 -16.06 14.33 -3.30
N THR A 205 -16.40 14.32 -2.01
CA THR A 205 -16.98 15.50 -1.33
C THR A 205 -16.17 15.93 -0.11
N HIS A 206 -16.09 15.08 0.91
CA HIS A 206 -15.32 15.32 2.12
C HIS A 206 -14.74 14.01 2.62
N GLN A 207 -13.50 14.05 3.10
CA GLN A 207 -12.75 12.90 3.55
C GLN A 207 -11.95 13.31 4.78
N ALA A 208 -12.17 12.60 5.89
CA ALA A 208 -11.58 12.90 7.18
C ALA A 208 -10.88 11.68 7.78
N PHE A 209 -9.80 11.92 8.50
CA PHE A 209 -9.06 10.93 9.26
C PHE A 209 -8.76 11.45 10.66
N VAL A 210 -9.00 10.61 11.66
CA VAL A 210 -8.48 10.77 13.01
C VAL A 210 -7.56 9.59 13.27
N GLY A 211 -6.32 9.87 13.65
CA GLY A 211 -5.35 8.85 13.99
C GLY A 211 -5.58 8.20 15.35
N SER A 212 -4.70 7.29 15.66
CA SER A 212 -4.56 6.57 16.91
C SER A 212 -3.46 7.24 17.75
N PRO A 213 -3.23 6.79 19.01
CA PRO A 213 -2.10 7.28 19.81
C PRO A 213 -0.72 6.75 19.40
N GLY A 214 -0.58 6.15 18.23
CA GLY A 214 0.69 5.66 17.71
C GLY A 214 0.69 5.71 16.19
N ASP A 215 1.84 5.37 15.60
CA ASP A 215 2.17 5.59 14.19
C ASP A 215 1.04 5.17 13.23
N ASP A 216 0.50 6.14 12.51
CA ASP A 216 -0.49 5.96 11.46
C ASP A 216 0.09 6.31 10.08
N ALA A 217 -0.25 5.51 9.08
CA ALA A 217 -0.03 5.88 7.68
C ALA A 217 -1.37 6.10 6.99
N VAL A 218 -1.71 7.33 6.62
CA VAL A 218 -2.98 7.65 5.95
C VAL A 218 -2.76 8.31 4.60
N SER A 219 -3.65 8.04 3.66
CA SER A 219 -3.65 8.68 2.37
C SER A 219 -4.99 9.16 1.87
N PHE A 220 -4.94 10.21 1.04
CA PHE A 220 -6.09 10.83 0.45
C PHE A 220 -5.96 10.89 -1.07
N ASP A 221 -6.69 10.01 -1.76
CA ASP A 221 -6.72 9.91 -3.23
C ASP A 221 -7.93 10.65 -3.85
N GLY A 222 -8.87 11.11 -3.02
CA GLY A 222 -10.11 11.77 -3.46
C GLY A 222 -9.94 13.25 -3.80
N ARG A 223 -10.95 13.83 -4.50
CA ARG A 223 -11.00 15.26 -4.85
C ARG A 223 -11.77 16.12 -3.84
N GLY A 224 -12.30 15.50 -2.78
CA GLY A 224 -13.04 16.19 -1.73
C GLY A 224 -12.13 17.00 -0.81
N ALA A 225 -12.74 17.85 0.02
CA ALA A 225 -12.04 18.49 1.14
C ALA A 225 -11.44 17.42 2.07
N VAL A 226 -10.27 17.71 2.63
CA VAL A 226 -9.49 16.79 3.47
C VAL A 226 -9.38 17.38 4.88
N GLU A 227 -9.65 16.55 5.89
CA GLU A 227 -9.35 16.83 7.29
C GLU A 227 -8.52 15.66 7.84
N ALA A 228 -7.30 15.91 8.27
CA ALA A 228 -6.45 14.88 8.87
C ALA A 228 -5.93 15.39 10.21
N VAL A 229 -6.22 14.63 11.27
CA VAL A 229 -5.70 14.84 12.62
C VAL A 229 -5.09 13.51 13.09
N THR A 230 -3.78 13.33 13.05
CA THR A 230 -3.18 12.00 13.33
C THR A 230 -2.91 11.82 14.83
N GLY A 231 -2.26 12.75 15.50
CA GLY A 231 -2.26 12.83 16.96
C GLY A 231 -0.89 12.62 17.58
N ASP A 232 -0.68 11.50 18.29
CA ASP A 232 0.63 11.16 18.85
C ASP A 232 1.22 10.02 18.00
N GLY A 233 2.53 10.00 17.78
CA GLY A 233 3.21 8.93 17.05
C GLY A 233 4.01 9.48 15.88
N ASP A 234 4.78 8.63 15.19
CA ASP A 234 5.49 9.04 13.98
C ASP A 234 4.60 8.74 12.77
N ASP A 235 3.85 9.74 12.30
CA ASP A 235 2.79 9.56 11.31
C ASP A 235 3.25 9.84 9.87
N VAL A 236 2.56 9.22 8.90
CA VAL A 236 2.76 9.48 7.47
C VAL A 236 1.44 9.86 6.82
N VAL A 237 1.36 11.09 6.30
CA VAL A 237 0.18 11.59 5.59
C VAL A 237 0.47 11.80 4.11
N GLY A 238 -0.21 11.05 3.25
CA GLY A 238 -0.15 11.18 1.79
C GLY A 238 -1.31 12.01 1.24
N LEU A 239 -1.02 13.12 0.55
CA LEU A 239 -2.02 13.95 -0.11
C LEU A 239 -1.75 14.10 -1.60
N ARG A 240 -2.83 14.04 -2.39
CA ARG A 240 -2.83 14.50 -3.78
C ARG A 240 -3.55 15.84 -3.90
N VAL A 241 -2.81 16.89 -4.23
CA VAL A 241 -3.33 18.25 -4.38
C VAL A 241 -3.27 18.67 -5.85
N ASP A 242 -4.43 18.74 -6.51
CA ASP A 242 -4.55 19.32 -7.85
C ASP A 242 -5.03 20.79 -7.69
N PRO A 243 -4.15 21.81 -7.73
CA PRO A 243 -4.56 23.19 -7.60
C PRO A 243 -5.33 23.65 -8.84
N GLY A 244 -6.64 23.45 -8.84
CA GLY A 244 -7.55 24.09 -9.79
C GLY A 244 -7.79 25.56 -9.44
N PRO A 245 -8.34 26.38 -10.37
CA PRO A 245 -8.57 27.82 -10.20
C PRO A 245 -9.55 28.22 -9.07
N THR A 246 -10.02 27.26 -8.28
CA THR A 246 -10.98 27.45 -7.19
C THR A 246 -10.54 26.85 -5.85
N ALA A 247 -9.33 26.29 -5.75
CA ALA A 247 -8.89 25.49 -4.62
C ALA A 247 -8.05 26.29 -3.62
N LEU A 248 -8.36 26.23 -2.32
CA LEU A 248 -7.51 26.68 -1.20
C LEU A 248 -7.44 28.21 -0.93
N VAL A 249 -8.57 28.80 -0.52
CA VAL A 249 -8.53 30.09 0.22
C VAL A 249 -8.69 29.81 1.72
N PRO A 250 -7.67 30.07 2.56
CA PRO A 250 -7.80 29.95 4.01
C PRO A 250 -8.89 30.91 4.55
N GLY A 251 -9.82 30.38 5.35
CA GLY A 251 -10.76 31.20 6.14
C GLY A 251 -12.14 31.48 5.54
N SER A 252 -12.48 30.98 4.35
CA SER A 252 -13.88 30.99 3.90
C SER A 252 -14.65 29.85 4.56
N ARG A 253 -15.49 30.17 5.56
CA ARG A 253 -16.54 29.24 6.02
C ARG A 253 -17.37 28.78 4.82
N PRO A 254 -17.76 27.50 4.74
CA PRO A 254 -18.56 26.99 3.65
C PRO A 254 -20.01 27.50 3.77
N ASP A 255 -20.26 28.72 3.28
CA ASP A 255 -21.61 29.21 3.02
C ASP A 255 -22.08 28.62 1.68
N GLY A 256 -22.77 27.48 1.78
CA GLY A 256 -23.94 27.13 0.97
C GLY A 256 -23.83 26.93 -0.56
N ASP A 257 -22.70 27.18 -1.23
CA ASP A 257 -22.65 27.09 -2.70
C ASP A 257 -21.60 26.13 -3.27
N ARG A 258 -22.07 25.27 -4.18
CA ARG A 258 -21.65 23.88 -4.44
C ARG A 258 -20.32 23.64 -5.18
N HIS A 259 -19.46 24.63 -5.38
CA HIS A 259 -18.14 24.38 -6.01
C HIS A 259 -17.11 25.40 -5.53
N ARG A 260 -16.53 25.20 -4.35
CA ARG A 260 -15.43 26.03 -3.80
C ARG A 260 -14.45 25.13 -3.06
N GLY A 261 -13.17 25.43 -3.23
CA GLY A 261 -11.99 24.59 -3.00
C GLY A 261 -12.05 23.53 -1.92
N ALA A 262 -11.44 22.38 -2.20
CA ALA A 262 -11.08 21.39 -1.20
C ALA A 262 -10.26 22.11 -0.11
N GLY A 263 -10.89 22.47 1.01
CA GLY A 263 -10.16 22.89 2.19
C GLY A 263 -9.37 21.68 2.65
N VAL A 264 -8.07 21.88 2.88
CA VAL A 264 -7.24 20.88 3.53
C VAL A 264 -6.92 21.42 4.91
N VAL A 265 -7.30 20.66 5.93
CA VAL A 265 -6.90 20.87 7.32
C VAL A 265 -6.03 19.69 7.70
N LEU A 266 -4.78 19.96 8.07
CA LEU A 266 -3.80 18.96 8.46
C LEU A 266 -3.19 19.38 9.79
N ASP A 267 -3.22 18.46 10.75
CA ASP A 267 -2.61 18.57 12.06
C ASP A 267 -2.05 17.19 12.40
N THR A 268 -0.73 17.01 12.29
CA THR A 268 -0.14 15.69 12.55
C THR A 268 0.13 15.47 14.05
N GLY A 269 0.17 16.55 14.82
CA GLY A 269 0.20 16.50 16.28
C GLY A 269 1.62 16.46 16.84
N THR A 270 2.02 15.35 17.46
CA THR A 270 3.35 15.20 18.08
C THR A 270 4.01 13.90 17.66
N GLY A 271 5.32 14.00 17.38
CA GLY A 271 6.12 12.89 16.92
C GLY A 271 7.12 13.39 15.91
N ARG A 272 7.64 12.50 15.06
CA ARG A 272 8.31 12.89 13.82
C ARG A 272 7.43 12.51 12.65
N ASP A 273 6.66 13.47 12.18
CA ASP A 273 5.63 13.28 11.18
C ASP A 273 6.09 13.64 9.77
N ARG A 274 5.56 12.91 8.81
CA ARG A 274 5.90 13.04 7.40
C ARG A 274 4.71 13.36 6.54
N LEU A 275 4.86 14.40 5.73
CA LEU A 275 3.89 14.75 4.70
C LEU A 275 4.42 14.37 3.30
N GLU A 276 3.71 13.47 2.62
CA GLU A 276 3.95 13.13 1.22
C GLU A 276 2.94 13.86 0.31
N LEU A 277 3.41 14.79 -0.52
CA LEU A 277 2.58 15.58 -1.43
C LEU A 277 2.81 15.20 -2.90
N GLY A 278 1.76 14.74 -3.57
CA GLY A 278 1.68 14.73 -5.02
C GLY A 278 0.88 15.93 -5.52
N THR A 279 1.38 16.68 -6.50
CA THR A 279 0.64 17.82 -7.06
C THR A 279 0.77 17.95 -8.57
N SER A 280 -0.11 18.75 -9.18
CA SER A 280 0.03 19.24 -10.56
C SER A 280 0.60 20.66 -10.66
N ALA A 281 0.88 21.32 -9.54
CA ALA A 281 1.36 22.70 -9.49
C ALA A 281 2.66 22.89 -10.30
N SER A 282 2.80 24.01 -11.02
CA SER A 282 4.07 24.38 -11.64
C SER A 282 5.12 24.90 -10.65
N LEU A 283 4.71 25.42 -9.49
CA LEU A 283 5.62 25.77 -8.40
C LEU A 283 5.04 25.37 -7.04
N VAL A 284 5.84 24.70 -6.23
CA VAL A 284 5.56 24.40 -4.82
C VAL A 284 6.65 25.03 -3.95
N ARG A 285 6.25 25.75 -2.91
CA ARG A 285 7.14 26.19 -1.83
C ARG A 285 6.69 25.57 -0.52
N GLY A 286 7.53 24.77 0.11
CA GLY A 286 7.29 24.27 1.46
C GLY A 286 8.25 24.94 2.43
N ASP A 287 7.74 25.41 3.56
CA ASP A 287 8.51 26.07 4.61
C ASP A 287 8.04 25.53 5.96
N LEU A 288 8.87 24.70 6.59
CA LEU A 288 8.57 24.05 7.87
C LEU A 288 8.65 25.04 9.04
N VAL A 289 9.48 26.09 8.96
CA VAL A 289 9.55 27.16 9.98
C VAL A 289 8.21 27.87 10.14
N THR A 290 7.45 28.00 9.06
CA THR A 290 6.16 28.69 9.05
C THR A 290 4.94 27.76 8.95
N ASP A 291 5.13 26.43 8.95
CA ASP A 291 4.10 25.41 8.74
C ASP A 291 3.28 25.63 7.45
N ARG A 292 3.91 26.11 6.37
CA ARG A 292 3.19 26.57 5.17
C ARG A 292 3.70 25.96 3.89
N ILE A 293 2.75 25.51 3.06
CA ILE A 293 3.02 25.00 1.73
C ILE A 293 2.18 25.77 0.71
N GLU A 294 2.85 26.47 -0.19
CA GLU A 294 2.26 27.33 -1.20
C GLU A 294 2.33 26.70 -2.59
N PHE A 295 1.20 26.73 -3.29
CA PHE A 295 1.07 26.23 -4.66
C PHE A 295 0.88 27.41 -5.59
N SER A 296 1.65 27.48 -6.66
CA SER A 296 1.56 28.54 -7.67
C SER A 296 1.44 27.98 -9.09
N GLU A 297 0.70 28.71 -9.92
CA GLU A 297 0.56 28.44 -11.35
C GLU A 297 0.85 29.69 -12.16
N GLU A 298 1.75 29.59 -13.15
CA GLU A 298 2.17 30.73 -13.99
C GLU A 298 2.63 31.95 -13.15
N GLY A 299 3.16 31.71 -11.95
CA GLY A 299 3.62 32.73 -11.00
C GLY A 299 2.52 33.34 -10.12
N ALA A 300 1.26 32.92 -10.26
CA ALA A 300 0.17 33.32 -9.36
C ALA A 300 0.00 32.28 -8.25
N LEU A 301 -0.11 32.74 -7.00
CA LEU A 301 -0.48 31.89 -5.86
C LEU A 301 -1.90 31.36 -6.07
N VAL A 302 -2.03 30.03 -6.19
CA VAL A 302 -3.31 29.35 -6.40
C VAL A 302 -3.80 28.62 -5.17
N GLY A 303 -2.94 28.34 -4.19
CA GLY A 303 -3.37 27.71 -2.95
C GLY A 303 -2.33 27.75 -1.84
N VAL A 304 -2.80 27.59 -0.61
CA VAL A 304 -1.97 27.46 0.59
C VAL A 304 -2.51 26.31 1.44
N LEU A 305 -1.61 25.43 1.86
CA LEU A 305 -1.84 24.38 2.86
C LEU A 305 -1.10 24.78 4.15
N ALA A 306 -1.80 24.73 5.27
CA ALA A 306 -1.18 24.72 6.59
C ALA A 306 -0.85 23.27 6.94
N ALA A 307 0.40 22.99 7.30
CA ALA A 307 0.91 21.66 7.59
C ALA A 307 1.47 21.64 9.02
N THR A 308 0.59 21.83 10.00
CA THR A 308 1.00 21.95 11.41
C THR A 308 1.47 20.60 11.95
N GLY A 309 2.63 20.61 12.61
CA GLY A 309 3.24 19.43 13.25
C GLY A 309 4.03 18.54 12.31
N VAL A 310 4.39 19.02 11.10
CA VAL A 310 5.12 18.22 10.11
C VAL A 310 6.61 18.54 10.18
N GLU A 311 7.45 17.53 10.44
CA GLU A 311 8.91 17.66 10.50
C GLU A 311 9.62 17.15 9.22
N ASP A 312 9.00 16.23 8.47
CA ASP A 312 9.54 15.67 7.24
C ASP A 312 8.61 15.98 6.04
N LEU A 313 9.18 16.39 4.91
CA LEU A 313 8.40 16.79 3.73
C LEU A 313 8.91 16.16 2.45
N THR A 314 8.04 15.40 1.80
CA THR A 314 8.28 14.82 0.47
C THR A 314 7.34 15.43 -0.57
N VAL A 315 7.86 16.07 -1.61
CA VAL A 315 7.04 16.70 -2.68
C VAL A 315 7.36 16.14 -4.06
N SER A 316 6.32 15.74 -4.78
CA SER A 316 6.38 15.33 -6.17
C SER A 316 5.49 16.20 -7.04
N ALA A 317 6.12 17.03 -7.87
CA ALA A 317 5.47 17.84 -8.89
C ALA A 317 5.59 17.14 -10.26
N PRO A 318 4.68 17.41 -11.22
CA PRO A 318 4.67 16.67 -12.47
C PRO A 318 5.89 17.03 -13.31
N VAL A 319 6.34 16.06 -14.11
CA VAL A 319 7.44 16.22 -15.08
C VAL A 319 6.93 16.08 -16.54
N ASP A 320 5.66 15.67 -16.71
CA ASP A 320 4.93 15.43 -17.98
C ASP A 320 3.81 16.49 -18.17
N ALA A 321 3.34 16.91 -19.36
CA ALA A 321 3.61 16.56 -20.75
C ALA A 321 3.22 17.75 -21.68
N GLY A 322 4.05 18.03 -22.70
CA GLY A 322 3.64 18.75 -23.91
C GLY A 322 3.63 20.29 -23.86
N ALA A 323 3.72 20.90 -22.68
CA ALA A 323 3.92 22.34 -22.51
C ALA A 323 5.26 22.58 -21.80
N GLN A 324 5.90 23.73 -22.04
CA GLN A 324 7.17 24.15 -21.43
C GLN A 324 7.07 24.39 -19.91
N VAL A 325 6.22 23.66 -19.19
CA VAL A 325 6.00 23.79 -17.74
C VAL A 325 7.26 23.30 -17.05
N ARG A 326 8.01 24.25 -16.48
CA ARG A 326 9.18 23.99 -15.65
C ARG A 326 8.69 23.84 -14.23
N SER A 327 8.29 22.63 -13.84
CA SER A 327 7.94 22.38 -12.44
C SER A 327 9.11 22.75 -11.53
N ARG A 328 8.84 23.54 -10.49
CA ARG A 328 9.80 23.94 -9.47
C ARG A 328 9.31 23.53 -8.10
N VAL A 329 10.20 22.99 -7.28
CA VAL A 329 9.94 22.73 -5.86
C VAL A 329 11.04 23.42 -5.06
N GLU A 330 10.65 24.20 -4.06
CA GLU A 330 11.54 24.86 -3.10
C GLU A 330 11.10 24.41 -1.70
N LEU A 331 11.95 23.69 -0.96
CA LEU A 331 11.66 23.24 0.41
C LEU A 331 12.66 23.88 1.39
N VAL A 332 12.16 24.30 2.54
CA VAL A 332 12.93 24.88 3.64
C VAL A 332 12.60 24.11 4.91
N GLY A 333 13.62 23.53 5.53
CA GLY A 333 13.58 22.90 6.84
C GLY A 333 13.58 23.91 7.97
N ASP A 334 13.50 23.43 9.20
CA ASP A 334 13.54 24.22 10.43
C ASP A 334 14.83 23.95 11.22
N ASP A 335 14.89 24.34 12.50
CA ASP A 335 16.12 24.18 13.30
C ASP A 335 16.28 22.74 13.87
N ALA A 336 15.51 21.78 13.35
CA ALA A 336 15.54 20.38 13.76
C ALA A 336 16.03 19.49 12.61
N THR A 337 16.38 18.23 12.91
CA THR A 337 16.66 17.24 11.88
C THR A 337 15.43 17.01 11.01
N ASN A 338 15.54 17.33 9.72
CA ASN A 338 14.49 17.14 8.73
C ASN A 338 14.86 16.07 7.70
N GLU A 339 13.85 15.42 7.13
CA GLU A 339 13.97 14.68 5.86
C GLU A 339 13.21 15.42 4.76
N LEU A 340 13.93 16.14 3.89
CA LEU A 340 13.35 16.90 2.78
C LEU A 340 13.62 16.18 1.45
N LYS A 341 12.55 15.75 0.79
CA LYS A 341 12.65 15.01 -0.48
C LYS A 341 11.82 15.67 -1.57
N ALA A 342 12.37 15.82 -2.77
CA ALA A 342 11.64 16.45 -3.87
C ALA A 342 11.94 15.88 -5.25
N SER A 343 10.93 15.90 -6.12
CA SER A 343 11.10 15.66 -7.55
C SER A 343 10.30 16.65 -8.39
N ALA A 344 11.03 17.42 -9.20
CA ALA A 344 10.54 18.38 -10.17
C ALA A 344 11.60 18.62 -11.26
N CYS A 345 11.36 19.56 -12.18
CA CYS A 345 12.40 20.00 -13.13
C CYS A 345 13.48 20.85 -12.50
N HIS A 346 13.13 21.63 -11.48
CA HIS A 346 14.12 22.36 -10.72
C HIS A 346 13.78 22.24 -9.24
N VAL A 347 14.75 21.80 -8.45
CA VAL A 347 14.57 21.53 -7.03
C VAL A 347 15.55 22.38 -6.25
N VAL A 348 15.05 23.05 -5.22
CA VAL A 348 15.85 23.76 -4.23
C VAL A 348 15.49 23.19 -2.87
N LEU A 349 16.48 22.70 -2.12
CA LEU A 349 16.33 22.22 -0.75
C LEU A 349 17.25 23.04 0.15
N LEU A 350 16.74 23.45 1.30
CA LEU A 350 17.44 24.22 2.33
C LEU A 350 17.17 23.51 3.66
N GLY A 351 18.18 22.89 4.28
CA GLY A 351 18.06 22.14 5.54
C GLY A 351 17.81 23.03 6.75
N ALA A 352 18.62 24.08 6.91
CA ALA A 352 18.67 25.01 8.04
C ALA A 352 19.60 24.53 9.17
N GLU A 353 19.17 24.37 10.43
CA GLU A 353 20.05 23.83 11.50
C GLU A 353 19.68 22.37 11.81
N GLY A 354 20.66 21.54 12.17
CA GLY A 354 20.43 20.15 12.53
C GLY A 354 20.99 19.17 11.51
N ASP A 355 20.96 17.88 11.83
CA ASP A 355 21.50 16.85 10.93
C ASP A 355 20.42 16.44 9.91
N ASP A 356 20.47 16.95 8.68
CA ASP A 356 19.39 16.80 7.69
C ASP A 356 19.63 15.68 6.67
N GLU A 357 18.53 15.08 6.19
CA GLU A 357 18.53 14.20 5.02
C GLU A 357 17.83 14.88 3.83
N LEU A 358 18.63 15.39 2.89
CA LEU A 358 18.16 16.17 1.74
C LEU A 358 18.27 15.36 0.43
N GLY A 359 17.11 15.03 -0.16
CA GLY A 359 17.02 14.12 -1.30
C GLY A 359 16.35 14.73 -2.54
N VAL A 360 17.06 14.72 -3.68
CA VAL A 360 16.52 15.09 -4.99
C VAL A 360 16.34 13.86 -5.86
N GLY A 361 15.13 13.70 -6.39
CA GLY A 361 14.68 12.52 -7.11
C GLY A 361 13.93 11.55 -6.20
N LEU A 362 13.12 10.70 -6.82
CA LEU A 362 12.29 9.74 -6.10
C LEU A 362 12.85 8.36 -6.34
N ASP A 363 13.28 7.70 -5.28
CA ASP A 363 13.32 6.26 -5.28
C ASP A 363 11.87 5.76 -5.12
N PRO A 364 11.26 5.13 -6.13
CA PRO A 364 9.90 4.63 -6.02
C PRO A 364 9.77 3.49 -4.99
N ARG A 365 10.87 3.04 -4.37
CA ARG A 365 10.87 2.06 -3.30
C ARG A 365 10.65 2.67 -1.91
N GLY A 366 10.80 3.99 -1.76
CA GLY A 366 10.86 4.64 -0.45
C GLY A 366 9.59 5.34 0.03
N GLY A 367 8.64 5.68 -0.87
CA GLY A 367 7.43 6.44 -0.52
C GLY A 367 6.14 5.73 -0.90
N PHE A 368 5.08 5.92 -0.12
CA PHE A 368 3.79 5.24 -0.31
C PHE A 368 2.99 5.87 -1.47
N PHE A 369 3.14 7.18 -1.74
CA PHE A 369 2.30 7.92 -2.69
C PHE A 369 2.95 8.44 -3.94
N VAL A 370 4.25 8.25 -4.12
CA VAL A 370 4.91 8.89 -5.24
C VAL A 370 4.86 8.01 -6.49
N SER A 371 3.72 8.08 -7.19
CA SER A 371 3.68 7.67 -8.58
C SER A 371 4.71 8.52 -9.32
N ALA A 372 5.84 7.93 -9.69
CA ALA A 372 6.76 8.53 -10.63
C ALA A 372 5.99 8.75 -11.94
N GLY A 373 5.35 9.92 -12.06
CA GLY A 373 4.94 10.44 -13.34
C GLY A 373 6.16 10.34 -14.25
N GLY A 374 5.95 9.88 -15.48
CA GLY A 374 7.03 9.67 -16.43
C GLY A 374 7.94 10.89 -16.43
N ILE A 375 9.24 10.66 -16.30
CA ILE A 375 10.20 11.75 -16.41
C ILE A 375 10.27 12.09 -17.90
N ASP A 376 9.64 13.19 -18.32
CA ASP A 376 9.76 13.68 -19.69
C ASP A 376 11.22 14.05 -20.00
N ARG A 377 11.67 13.69 -21.19
CA ARG A 377 12.98 14.06 -21.74
C ARG A 377 13.11 15.57 -22.00
N GLY A 378 11.99 16.30 -22.03
CA GLY A 378 11.97 17.77 -22.19
C GLY A 378 12.41 18.54 -20.94
N CYS A 379 12.40 17.89 -19.78
CA CYS A 379 12.75 18.49 -18.51
C CYS A 379 14.28 18.55 -18.32
N ARG A 380 14.88 19.73 -18.39
CA ARG A 380 16.29 19.91 -18.01
C ARG A 380 16.36 20.02 -16.48
N ARG A 381 16.65 18.90 -15.84
CA ARG A 381 16.79 18.84 -14.38
C ARG A 381 18.00 19.63 -13.90
N THR A 382 17.77 20.38 -12.83
CA THR A 382 18.80 21.08 -12.06
C THR A 382 18.40 21.01 -10.59
N SER A 383 19.39 20.89 -9.72
CA SER A 383 19.14 20.90 -8.29
C SER A 383 20.13 21.80 -7.56
N GLU A 384 19.63 22.42 -6.49
CA GLU A 384 20.42 23.17 -5.52
C GLU A 384 20.02 22.66 -4.13
N VAL A 385 20.98 22.11 -3.40
CA VAL A 385 20.77 21.53 -2.08
C VAL A 385 21.77 22.18 -1.16
N TYR A 386 21.26 22.77 -0.08
CA TYR A 386 22.05 23.41 0.95
C TYR A 386 21.69 22.77 2.28
N GLY A 387 22.66 22.15 2.95
CA GLY A 387 22.51 21.56 4.28
C GLY A 387 22.28 22.65 5.33
N GLY A 388 23.36 23.29 5.74
CA GLY A 388 23.37 24.36 6.72
C GLY A 388 24.39 24.05 7.80
N PRO A 389 24.17 24.47 9.05
CA PRO A 389 24.92 23.95 10.18
C PRO A 389 24.37 22.59 10.66
N GLY A 390 25.21 21.55 10.66
CA GLY A 390 24.84 20.19 11.06
C GLY A 390 25.60 19.13 10.26
N ASP A 391 25.44 17.85 10.61
CA ASP A 391 26.06 16.76 9.85
C ASP A 391 25.08 16.25 8.78
N ASP A 392 25.13 16.84 7.58
CA ASP A 392 24.08 16.66 6.57
C ASP A 392 24.35 15.54 5.56
N VAL A 393 23.26 14.88 5.14
CA VAL A 393 23.27 13.87 4.08
C VAL A 393 22.50 14.37 2.86
N MET A 394 23.23 14.76 1.83
CA MET A 394 22.66 15.25 0.58
C MET A 394 22.78 14.21 -0.53
N THR A 395 21.67 13.89 -1.17
CA THR A 395 21.63 12.97 -2.32
C THR A 395 20.88 13.59 -3.49
N SER A 396 21.53 13.70 -4.65
CA SER A 396 20.84 13.96 -5.93
C SER A 396 20.95 12.74 -6.82
N ARG A 397 19.83 12.05 -7.04
CA ARG A 397 19.77 10.84 -7.87
C ARG A 397 18.53 10.83 -8.73
N VAL A 398 18.75 10.90 -10.05
CA VAL A 398 17.66 10.76 -11.03
C VAL A 398 17.67 9.34 -11.57
N THR A 399 16.91 8.44 -10.95
CA THR A 399 16.57 7.16 -11.57
C THR A 399 15.34 7.35 -12.44
N THR A 400 15.49 7.22 -13.77
CA THR A 400 14.34 7.10 -14.66
C THR A 400 13.96 5.64 -14.85
N PHE A 401 12.66 5.35 -14.76
CA PHE A 401 12.10 4.04 -15.09
C PHE A 401 11.67 4.07 -16.55
N ASP A 402 12.40 3.38 -17.43
CA ASP A 402 11.90 3.12 -18.78
C ASP A 402 10.87 1.98 -18.71
N THR A 403 9.58 2.34 -18.66
CA THR A 403 8.48 1.38 -18.65
C THR A 403 8.09 0.89 -20.04
N ARG A 404 8.75 1.35 -21.12
CA ARG A 404 8.40 0.93 -22.49
C ARG A 404 8.93 -0.47 -22.77
N GLY A 405 8.05 -1.45 -22.72
CA GLY A 405 8.31 -2.82 -23.18
C GLY A 405 8.68 -3.82 -22.08
N LEU A 406 8.53 -3.47 -20.80
CA LEU A 406 8.70 -4.43 -19.71
C LEU A 406 7.55 -5.44 -19.72
N GLU A 407 7.85 -6.68 -20.10
CA GLU A 407 7.03 -7.84 -19.75
C GLU A 407 7.12 -8.09 -18.23
N VAL A 408 6.04 -8.61 -17.63
CA VAL A 408 5.97 -8.89 -16.18
C VAL A 408 7.10 -9.83 -15.76
N GLY A 409 8.16 -9.30 -15.17
CA GLY A 409 9.32 -10.07 -14.67
C GLY A 409 10.70 -9.56 -15.06
N GLU A 410 10.83 -8.53 -15.91
CA GLU A 410 12.13 -7.93 -16.22
C GLU A 410 12.59 -6.91 -15.16
N THR A 411 13.90 -6.90 -14.87
CA THR A 411 14.52 -5.95 -13.95
C THR A 411 14.64 -4.60 -14.64
N VAL A 412 14.02 -3.57 -14.07
CA VAL A 412 14.15 -2.20 -14.56
C VAL A 412 15.63 -1.80 -14.51
N LYS A 413 16.19 -1.36 -15.64
CA LYS A 413 17.52 -0.75 -15.67
C LYS A 413 17.37 0.71 -15.26
N ASP A 414 17.99 1.07 -14.15
CA ASP A 414 18.12 2.45 -13.72
C ASP A 414 18.99 3.18 -14.75
N VAL A 415 18.40 4.11 -15.49
CA VAL A 415 19.14 5.03 -16.36
C VAL A 415 19.26 6.35 -15.61
N GLU A 416 20.48 6.64 -15.16
CA GLU A 416 20.85 7.95 -14.64
C GLU A 416 20.94 8.94 -15.80
N LEU A 417 20.19 10.03 -15.70
CA LEU A 417 20.24 11.12 -16.68
C LEU A 417 21.27 12.15 -16.23
N PRO A 418 22.13 12.68 -17.13
CA PRO A 418 23.08 13.73 -16.79
C PRO A 418 22.34 15.00 -16.36
N VAL A 419 22.57 15.44 -15.12
CA VAL A 419 21.99 16.66 -14.55
C VAL A 419 23.07 17.66 -14.14
N LYS A 420 22.68 18.87 -13.73
CA LYS A 420 23.60 19.84 -13.14
C LYS A 420 23.14 20.11 -11.73
N ASP A 421 23.91 19.63 -10.77
CA ASP A 421 23.58 19.71 -9.35
C ASP A 421 24.57 20.60 -8.59
N LEU A 422 24.08 21.29 -7.58
CA LEU A 422 24.87 21.97 -6.56
C LEU A 422 24.47 21.38 -5.21
N LEU A 423 25.40 20.71 -4.52
CA LEU A 423 25.23 20.16 -3.18
C LEU A 423 26.24 20.86 -2.27
N ASP A 424 25.77 21.68 -1.35
CA ASP A 424 26.59 22.47 -0.42
C ASP A 424 26.19 22.13 1.02
N GLY A 425 27.06 21.42 1.74
CA GLY A 425 26.78 20.94 3.09
C GLY A 425 26.75 22.06 4.09
N GLY A 426 27.71 22.99 4.03
CA GLY A 426 27.78 24.11 4.96
C GLY A 426 28.79 23.87 6.08
N GLU A 427 28.36 24.03 7.33
CA GLU A 427 29.22 23.82 8.51
C GLU A 427 28.88 22.48 9.17
N GLY A 428 29.78 21.50 9.11
CA GLY A 428 29.60 20.21 9.77
C GLY A 428 30.47 19.12 9.16
N ASP A 429 30.17 17.85 9.47
CA ASP A 429 30.74 16.67 8.79
C ASP A 429 29.75 16.13 7.73
N ASP A 430 29.73 16.77 6.56
CA ASP A 430 28.70 16.54 5.54
C ASP A 430 29.04 15.43 4.54
N SER A 431 27.99 14.82 3.99
CA SER A 431 28.08 13.83 2.92
C SER A 431 27.23 14.22 1.71
N ALA A 432 27.89 14.53 0.60
CA ALA A 432 27.25 14.80 -0.69
C ALA A 432 27.41 13.62 -1.66
N ARG A 433 26.28 13.15 -2.20
CA ARG A 433 26.21 12.12 -3.24
C ARG A 433 25.43 12.60 -4.47
N ALA A 434 26.13 12.88 -5.55
CA ALA A 434 25.52 13.24 -6.83
C ALA A 434 25.24 12.02 -7.72
N GLY A 435 24.57 12.26 -8.84
CA GLY A 435 24.28 11.29 -9.90
C GLY A 435 25.31 11.38 -11.03
N ALA A 436 24.91 11.02 -12.24
CA ALA A 436 25.68 11.38 -13.43
C ALA A 436 25.38 12.85 -13.79
N GLY A 437 26.39 13.64 -14.17
CA GLY A 437 26.13 15.05 -14.44
C GLY A 437 27.34 15.98 -14.55
N GLN A 438 27.06 17.26 -14.31
CA GLN A 438 28.03 18.34 -14.05
C GLN A 438 27.72 18.87 -12.66
N ASP A 439 28.36 18.31 -11.65
CA ASP A 439 27.89 18.42 -10.28
C ASP A 439 28.94 19.09 -9.40
N THR A 440 28.51 20.15 -8.70
CA THR A 440 29.35 20.86 -7.75
C THR A 440 28.99 20.39 -6.34
N CYS A 441 29.89 19.66 -5.70
CA CYS A 441 29.72 19.24 -4.32
C CYS A 441 30.72 19.95 -3.41
N ILE A 442 30.22 20.56 -2.35
CA ILE A 442 30.95 21.23 -1.28
C ILE A 442 30.58 20.52 0.02
N ALA A 443 31.35 19.50 0.37
CA ALA A 443 31.17 18.66 1.57
C ALA A 443 32.50 17.97 1.93
N GLU A 444 32.60 17.42 3.14
CA GLU A 444 33.73 16.64 3.66
C GLU A 444 33.82 15.31 2.92
N THR A 445 32.68 14.63 2.77
CA THR A 445 32.53 13.38 2.03
C THR A 445 31.82 13.62 0.71
N ARG A 446 32.45 13.24 -0.41
CA ARG A 446 31.90 13.42 -1.77
C ARG A 446 31.90 12.12 -2.53
N ILE A 447 30.74 11.73 -3.05
CA ILE A 447 30.54 10.50 -3.82
C ILE A 447 29.92 10.85 -5.17
N ALA A 448 30.57 10.42 -6.25
CA ALA A 448 30.10 10.61 -7.62
C ALA A 448 29.88 12.07 -8.05
N CYS A 449 30.63 13.02 -7.48
CA CYS A 449 30.58 14.41 -7.90
C CYS A 449 31.54 14.66 -9.08
N GLU A 450 31.02 14.98 -10.26
CA GLU A 450 31.84 15.26 -11.44
C GLU A 450 32.13 16.76 -11.60
N ALA A 451 33.41 17.12 -11.55
CA ALA A 451 33.91 18.51 -11.63
C ALA A 451 33.95 19.10 -13.04
#